data_AF-A0A7V9Q9Q2-F1
#
_entry.id   AF-A0A7V9Q9Q2-F1
#
_cell.length_a   1.000
_cell.length_b   1.000
_cell.length_c   1.000
_cell.angle_alpha   90.00
_cell.angle_beta   90.00
_cell.angle_gamma   90.00
#
_symmetry.space_group_name_H-M   'P 1'
#
loop_
_entity.id
_entity.type
_entity.pdbx_description
1 polymer ?
#
loop_
_entity_poly.entity_id
_entity_poly.type
_entity_poly.pdbx_seq_one_letter_code
_entity_poly.pdbx_strand_id
1 'polypeptide(L)'
;MSRAFVREDAGDHVPPGSFGLPPESDPAFDAAAARALLDAARDANTPSAEAATGYRWGEPRLHRHVRRLLSEAESLPEEEQDRRYIRVARRFLGK
;
A
#
# COMPACT_ATOMS: atom_id res chain seq x y z
N MET A 1 20.13 15.34 19.81
CA MET A 1 19.64 15.71 18.47
C MET A 1 18.88 14.53 17.90
N SER A 2 17.65 14.31 18.39
CA SER A 2 16.82 13.17 17.99
C SER A 2 16.10 13.53 16.69
N ARG A 3 16.27 12.72 15.64
CA ARG A 3 15.58 12.90 14.37
C ARG A 3 14.09 12.76 14.64
N ALA A 4 13.36 13.85 14.45
CA ALA A 4 11.92 13.86 14.40
C ALA A 4 11.48 12.83 13.34
N PHE A 5 10.90 11.73 13.80
CA PHE A 5 10.05 10.91 12.94
C PHE A 5 8.80 11.73 12.69
N VAL A 6 8.74 12.35 11.52
CA VAL A 6 7.48 12.85 10.98
C VAL A 6 6.64 11.61 10.68
N ARG A 7 5.83 11.22 11.67
CA ARG A 7 4.65 10.40 11.46
C ARG A 7 3.58 11.39 11.00
N GLU A 8 3.55 11.65 9.69
CA GLU A 8 2.43 12.33 9.08
C GLU A 8 1.21 11.41 9.22
N ASP A 9 0.30 11.90 10.03
CA ASP A 9 -1.02 11.40 10.32
C ASP A 9 -1.89 11.49 9.06
N ALA A 10 -2.61 10.41 8.73
CA ALA A 10 -3.81 10.46 7.90
C ALA A 10 -4.60 9.16 8.08
N GLY A 11 -4.95 8.86 9.33
CA GLY A 11 -6.01 7.91 9.63
C GLY A 11 -7.37 8.60 9.48
N ASP A 12 -7.63 9.24 8.34
CA ASP A 12 -8.97 9.73 8.04
C ASP A 12 -9.89 8.51 8.02
N HIS A 13 -11.03 8.64 8.68
CA HIS A 13 -12.01 7.58 8.85
C HIS A 13 -12.69 7.31 7.51
N VAL A 14 -12.05 6.49 6.68
CA VAL A 14 -12.54 6.10 5.37
C VAL A 14 -13.66 5.07 5.56
N PRO A 15 -14.87 5.30 5.01
CA PRO A 15 -15.94 4.32 5.07
C PRO A 15 -15.54 3.01 4.39
N PRO A 16 -15.86 1.84 4.98
CA PRO A 16 -15.46 0.53 4.46
C PRO A 16 -15.98 0.37 3.02
N GLY A 17 -15.06 0.27 2.06
CA GLY A 17 -15.36 0.08 0.64
C GLY A 17 -14.75 1.11 -0.32
N SER A 18 -14.25 2.24 0.16
CA SER A 18 -13.70 3.31 -0.70
C SER A 18 -12.17 3.32 -0.85
N PHE A 19 -11.47 2.29 -0.32
CA PHE A 19 -10.00 2.17 -0.29
C PHE A 19 -9.22 3.34 0.34
N GLY A 20 -9.90 4.42 0.73
CA GLY A 20 -9.30 5.58 1.37
C GLY A 20 -8.42 6.39 0.45
N LEU A 21 -8.74 6.37 -0.85
CA LEU A 21 -7.92 7.06 -1.83
C LEU A 21 -8.16 8.57 -1.73
N PRO A 22 -7.09 9.38 -1.64
CA PRO A 22 -7.19 10.82 -1.82
C PRO A 22 -7.59 11.14 -3.28
N PRO A 23 -7.83 12.41 -3.64
CA PRO A 23 -8.03 12.79 -5.03
C PRO A 23 -6.86 12.36 -5.93
N GLU A 24 -7.11 12.02 -7.20
CA GLU A 24 -6.06 11.58 -8.15
C GLU A 24 -4.95 12.62 -8.38
N SER A 25 -5.26 13.91 -8.21
CA SER A 25 -4.28 14.99 -8.31
C SER A 25 -3.39 15.13 -7.07
N ASP A 26 -3.69 14.41 -5.99
CA ASP A 26 -2.94 14.47 -4.74
C ASP A 26 -1.61 13.71 -4.87
N PRO A 27 -0.46 14.30 -4.50
CA PRO A 27 0.83 13.60 -4.50
C PRO A 27 0.86 12.32 -3.65
N ALA A 28 -0.03 12.19 -2.66
CA ALA A 28 -0.17 11.00 -1.82
C ALA A 28 -0.98 9.87 -2.49
N PHE A 29 -1.65 10.14 -3.62
CA PHE A 29 -2.48 9.15 -4.31
C PHE A 29 -1.73 7.88 -4.65
N ASP A 30 -0.52 7.99 -5.23
CA ASP A 30 0.29 6.82 -5.61
C ASP A 30 0.66 5.96 -4.39
N ALA A 31 0.90 6.59 -3.23
CA ALA A 31 1.19 5.86 -2.00
C ALA A 31 -0.05 5.12 -1.47
N ALA A 32 -1.20 5.79 -1.47
CA ALA A 32 -2.47 5.20 -1.04
C ALA A 32 -2.93 4.07 -1.98
N ALA A 33 -2.78 4.27 -3.29
CA ALA A 33 -3.11 3.28 -4.31
C ALA A 33 -2.23 2.02 -4.20
N ALA A 34 -0.92 2.20 -3.96
CA ALA A 34 -0.02 1.09 -3.70
C ALA A 34 -0.49 0.27 -2.50
N ARG A 35 -0.86 0.92 -1.40
CA ARG A 35 -1.39 0.25 -0.20
C ARG A 35 -2.70 -0.49 -0.50
N ALA A 36 -3.65 0.18 -1.16
CA ALA A 36 -4.94 -0.38 -1.54
C ALA A 36 -4.82 -1.64 -2.41
N LEU A 37 -3.93 -1.64 -3.40
CA LEU A 37 -3.68 -2.80 -4.26
C LEU A 37 -3.12 -3.98 -3.46
N LEU A 38 -2.18 -3.74 -2.54
CA LEU A 38 -1.61 -4.79 -1.70
C LEU A 38 -2.64 -5.37 -0.72
N ASP A 39 -3.43 -4.53 -0.05
CA ASP A 39 -4.47 -4.96 0.88
C ASP A 39 -5.57 -5.75 0.14
N ALA A 40 -6.02 -5.27 -1.03
CA ALA A 40 -6.96 -6.02 -1.87
C ALA A 40 -6.39 -7.34 -2.37
N ALA A 41 -5.14 -7.38 -2.81
CA ALA A 41 -4.52 -8.61 -3.29
C ALA A 41 -4.26 -9.61 -2.16
N ARG A 42 -3.99 -9.12 -0.94
CA ARG A 42 -4.03 -9.95 0.27
C ARG A 42 -5.37 -10.65 0.33
N ASP A 43 -6.49 -9.96 0.16
CA ASP A 43 -7.84 -10.53 0.26
C ASP A 43 -8.41 -11.09 -1.06
N ALA A 44 -7.54 -11.35 -2.05
CA ALA A 44 -7.90 -11.87 -3.37
C ALA A 44 -8.93 -11.02 -4.16
N ASN A 45 -8.99 -9.72 -3.85
CA ASN A 45 -9.92 -8.74 -4.44
C ASN A 45 -9.20 -7.68 -5.30
N THR A 46 -8.09 -8.04 -5.95
CA THR A 46 -7.32 -7.12 -6.81
C THR A 46 -8.17 -6.36 -7.84
N PRO A 47 -9.17 -6.96 -8.53
CA PRO A 47 -9.96 -6.24 -9.52
C PRO A 47 -10.68 -4.99 -8.97
N SER A 48 -11.15 -5.04 -7.72
CA SER A 48 -11.81 -3.89 -7.10
C SER A 48 -10.84 -2.74 -6.83
N ALA A 49 -9.61 -3.05 -6.40
CA ALA A 49 -8.58 -2.03 -6.18
C ALA A 49 -8.04 -1.46 -7.49
N GLU A 50 -7.90 -2.27 -8.55
CA GLU A 50 -7.53 -1.75 -9.87
C GLU A 50 -8.59 -0.78 -10.39
N ALA A 51 -9.88 -1.11 -10.23
CA ALA A 51 -10.98 -0.23 -10.63
C ALA A 51 -11.01 1.08 -9.83
N ALA A 52 -10.72 1.02 -8.52
CA ALA A 52 -10.74 2.21 -7.65
C ALA A 52 -9.52 3.12 -7.84
N THR A 53 -8.34 2.55 -8.09
CA THR A 53 -7.08 3.31 -8.21
C THR A 53 -6.75 3.71 -9.64
N GLY A 54 -7.37 3.07 -10.64
CA GLY A 54 -6.99 3.19 -12.05
C GLY A 54 -5.69 2.49 -12.42
N TYR A 55 -4.94 1.99 -11.44
CA TYR A 55 -3.67 1.30 -11.66
C TYR A 55 -3.86 -0.20 -11.82
N ARG A 56 -2.97 -0.82 -12.61
CA ARG A 56 -2.93 -2.27 -12.79
C ARG A 56 -2.02 -2.91 -11.74
N TRP A 57 -2.27 -4.17 -11.42
CA TRP A 57 -1.37 -4.98 -10.61
C TRP A 57 0.03 -5.03 -11.23
N GLY A 58 1.06 -4.69 -10.45
CA GLY A 58 2.45 -4.63 -10.90
C GLY A 58 2.87 -3.29 -11.50
N GLU A 59 2.02 -2.26 -11.49
CA GLU A 59 2.28 -0.93 -12.04
C GLU A 59 3.69 -0.39 -11.64
N PRO A 60 4.61 -0.19 -12.61
CA PRO A 60 5.97 0.30 -12.36
C PRO A 60 6.04 1.60 -11.58
N ARG A 61 5.10 2.54 -11.78
CA ARG A 61 5.05 3.80 -11.03
C ARG A 61 4.93 3.61 -9.52
N LEU A 62 4.29 2.51 -9.10
CA LEU A 62 4.05 2.21 -7.69
C LEU A 62 5.21 1.44 -7.04
N HIS A 63 6.19 0.94 -7.79
CA HIS A 63 7.27 0.09 -7.28
C HIS A 63 8.04 0.74 -6.12
N ARG A 64 8.29 2.07 -6.19
CA ARG A 64 8.95 2.80 -5.12
C ARG A 64 8.15 2.75 -3.81
N HIS A 65 6.84 2.93 -3.89
CA HIS A 65 5.94 2.90 -2.73
C HIS A 65 5.80 1.48 -2.18
N VAL A 66 5.65 0.49 -3.06
CA VAL A 66 5.57 -0.93 -2.66
C VAL A 66 6.86 -1.42 -2.00
N ARG A 67 8.03 -1.02 -2.48
CA ARG A 67 9.31 -1.35 -1.82
C ARG A 67 9.40 -0.77 -0.41
N ARG A 68 8.92 0.47 -0.21
CA ARG A 68 8.85 1.09 1.12
C ARG A 68 7.91 0.32 2.04
N LEU A 69 6.69 0.03 1.60
CA LEU A 69 5.70 -0.74 2.36
C LEU A 69 6.20 -2.15 2.70
N LEU A 70 6.89 -2.81 1.76
CA LEU A 70 7.52 -4.11 2.00
C LEU A 70 8.61 -4.01 3.07
N SER A 71 9.51 -3.04 2.95
CA SER A 71 10.58 -2.82 3.93
C SER A 71 10.03 -2.50 5.32
N GLU A 72 8.95 -1.71 5.41
CA GLU A 72 8.27 -1.42 6.67
C GLU A 72 7.68 -2.70 7.28
N ALA A 73 6.98 -3.51 6.47
CA ALA A 73 6.41 -4.78 6.93
C ALA A 73 7.47 -5.80 7.37
N GLU A 74 8.62 -5.87 6.66
CA GLU A 74 9.74 -6.76 7.00
C GLU A 74 10.55 -6.28 8.21
N SER A 75 10.44 -4.99 8.59
CA SER A 75 11.14 -4.43 9.75
C SER A 75 10.47 -4.72 11.09
N LEU A 76 9.23 -5.22 11.07
CA LEU A 76 8.50 -5.62 12.27
C LEU A 76 9.09 -6.91 12.87
N PRO A 77 8.94 -7.14 14.20
CA PRO A 77 9.23 -8.42 14.81
C PRO A 77 8.51 -9.56 14.09
N GLU A 78 9.14 -10.73 13.96
CA GLU A 78 8.64 -11.83 13.12
C GLU A 78 7.20 -12.26 13.49
N GLU A 79 6.87 -12.20 14.78
CA GLU A 79 5.56 -12.50 15.34
C GLU A 79 4.47 -11.48 14.94
N GLU A 80 4.85 -10.26 14.57
CA GLU A 80 3.96 -9.19 14.13
C GLU A 80 3.87 -9.08 12.59
N GLN A 81 4.76 -9.76 11.86
CA GLN A 81 4.80 -9.68 10.41
C GLN A 81 3.57 -10.34 9.76
N ASP A 82 2.83 -9.57 8.97
CA ASP A 82 1.84 -10.12 8.05
C ASP A 82 2.56 -10.80 6.85
N ARG A 83 2.85 -12.10 7.03
CA ARG A 83 3.52 -12.93 6.02
C ARG A 83 2.73 -12.99 4.69
N ARG A 84 1.41 -12.83 4.71
CA ARG A 84 0.57 -12.81 3.51
C ARG A 84 0.78 -11.50 2.76
N TYR A 85 0.75 -10.38 3.47
CA TYR A 85 1.02 -9.05 2.92
C TYR A 85 2.43 -8.97 2.30
N ILE A 86 3.47 -9.43 3.01
CA ILE A 86 4.85 -9.47 2.51
C ILE A 86 4.97 -10.27 1.21
N ARG A 87 4.35 -11.46 1.15
CA ARG A 87 4.34 -12.30 -0.06
C ARG A 87 3.68 -11.60 -1.24
N VAL A 88 2.55 -10.93 -0.99
CA VAL A 88 1.80 -10.20 -2.00
C VAL A 88 2.60 -8.99 -2.53
N ALA A 89 3.27 -8.24 -1.65
CA ALA A 89 4.15 -7.15 -2.03
C ALA A 89 5.34 -7.62 -2.87
N ARG A 90 5.99 -8.73 -2.50
CA ARG A 90 7.05 -9.34 -3.33
C ARG A 90 6.52 -9.77 -4.71
N ARG A 91 5.31 -10.34 -4.76
CA ARG A 91 4.67 -10.71 -6.04
C ARG A 91 4.35 -9.50 -6.91
N PHE A 92 3.94 -8.38 -6.31
CA PHE A 92 3.69 -7.13 -7.04
C PHE A 92 4.96 -6.65 -7.74
N LEU A 93 6.10 -6.68 -7.03
CA LEU A 93 7.40 -6.22 -7.56
C LEU A 93 8.02 -7.17 -8.60
N GLY A 94 7.56 -8.42 -8.66
CA GLY A 94 8.02 -9.41 -9.64
C GLY A 94 7.18 -9.46 -10.92
N LYS A 95 6.32 -8.48 -11.15
CA LYS A 95 5.49 -8.35 -12.36
C LYS A 95 6.05 -7.38 -13.38
#